data_AF-J3JGK3-F1
#
_entry.id   AF-J3JGK3-F1
#
_cell.length_a   1.000
_cell.length_b   1.000
_cell.length_c   1.000
_cell.angle_alpha   90.00
_cell.angle_beta   90.00
_cell.angle_gamma   90.00
#
_symmetry.space_group_name_H-M   'P 1'
#
loop_
_entity.id
_entity.type
_entity.pdbx_description
1 polymer ?
#
loop_
_entity_poly.entity_id
_entity_poly.type
_entity_poly.pdbx_seq_one_letter_code
_entity_poly.pdbx_strand_id
1 'polypeptide(L)'
;MTHWQFYSVMALPPLSPTAALGLVLLAGLFVAIFYVVVTDAHARGLSYPIALVLAVLAAILPMGILAYFVLSDHLGPRQTAQMRRERAAWTIVLASVVAFVLSATLSPPDPFTQLSEYPLFLLATLPFAYLVVFKNPLSRLKTAVR
;
A
#
# COMPACT_ATOMS: atom_id res chain seq x y z
N MET A 1 -38.31 -11.18 30.89
CA MET A 1 -37.14 -10.48 30.33
C MET A 1 -36.66 -11.28 29.12
N THR A 2 -36.97 -10.79 27.94
CA THR A 2 -36.90 -11.51 26.66
C THR A 2 -35.57 -11.26 25.96
N HIS A 3 -35.00 -12.34 25.45
CA HIS A 3 -33.76 -12.55 24.69
C HIS A 3 -33.56 -11.64 23.44
N TRP A 4 -34.47 -10.71 23.16
CA TRP A 4 -34.46 -9.86 21.97
C TRP A 4 -33.69 -8.54 22.13
N GLN A 5 -33.32 -8.12 23.34
CA GLN A 5 -32.55 -6.89 23.56
C GLN A 5 -31.05 -7.01 23.21
N PHE A 6 -30.54 -8.22 22.95
CA PHE A 6 -29.13 -8.41 22.59
C PHE A 6 -28.81 -8.09 21.12
N TYR A 7 -29.78 -8.13 20.22
CA TYR A 7 -29.53 -7.88 18.79
C TYR A 7 -29.48 -6.39 18.43
N SER A 8 -29.95 -5.50 19.30
CA SER A 8 -29.94 -4.05 19.07
C SER A 8 -28.56 -3.40 19.29
N VAL A 9 -27.58 -4.13 19.83
CA VAL A 9 -26.25 -3.61 20.22
C VAL A 9 -25.19 -3.86 19.14
N MET A 10 -25.50 -4.60 18.07
CA MET A 10 -24.60 -4.89 16.94
C MET A 10 -24.88 -4.05 15.68
N ALA A 11 -25.60 -2.94 15.79
CA ALA A 11 -25.61 -1.96 14.71
C ALA A 11 -24.25 -1.25 14.70
N LEU A 12 -23.38 -1.60 13.74
CA LEU A 12 -22.16 -0.83 13.50
C LEU A 12 -22.54 0.64 13.33
N PRO A 13 -21.93 1.57 14.07
CA PRO A 13 -22.21 2.98 13.87
C PRO A 13 -21.93 3.34 12.40
N PRO A 14 -22.75 4.21 11.78
CA PRO A 14 -22.53 4.64 10.42
C PRO A 14 -21.10 5.21 10.29
N LEU A 15 -20.37 4.76 9.27
CA LEU A 15 -19.00 5.24 9.02
C LEU A 15 -19.04 6.76 8.80
N SER A 16 -18.16 7.48 9.47
CA SER A 16 -17.95 8.89 9.19
C SER A 16 -17.48 9.07 7.72
N PRO A 17 -17.76 10.21 7.07
CA PRO A 17 -17.28 10.45 5.70
C PRO A 17 -15.76 10.31 5.55
N THR A 18 -15.00 10.68 6.59
CA THR A 18 -13.54 10.53 6.63
C THR A 18 -13.10 9.08 6.74
N ALA A 19 -13.77 8.27 7.58
CA ALA A 19 -13.52 6.83 7.65
C ALA A 19 -13.86 6.13 6.32
N ALA A 20 -14.96 6.51 5.68
CA ALA A 20 -15.33 5.99 4.36
C ALA A 20 -14.28 6.33 3.30
N LEU A 21 -13.77 7.57 3.28
CA LEU A 21 -12.67 7.97 2.41
C LEU A 21 -11.40 7.16 2.71
N GLY A 22 -11.06 6.99 4.00
CA GLY A 22 -9.93 6.15 4.43
C GLY A 22 -10.04 4.72 3.92
N LEU A 23 -11.23 4.12 4.00
CA LEU A 23 -11.50 2.78 3.48
C LEU A 23 -11.31 2.69 1.96
N VAL A 24 -11.80 3.68 1.21
CA VAL A 24 -11.62 3.75 -0.25
C VAL A 24 -10.14 3.88 -0.61
N LEU A 25 -9.39 4.73 0.10
CA LEU A 25 -7.96 4.90 -0.13
C LEU A 25 -7.16 3.66 0.24
N LEU A 26 -7.57 2.96 1.31
CA LEU A 26 -6.98 1.68 1.71
C LEU A 26 -7.29 0.59 0.65
N ALA A 27 -8.51 0.52 0.12
CA ALA A 27 -8.84 -0.34 -1.01
C ALA A 27 -7.97 0.00 -2.24
N GLY A 28 -7.76 1.29 -2.51
CA GLY A 28 -6.86 1.78 -3.55
C GLY A 28 -5.40 1.33 -3.37
N LEU A 29 -4.92 1.21 -2.13
CA LEU A 29 -3.61 0.62 -1.84
C LEU A 29 -3.53 -0.82 -2.33
N PHE A 30 -4.51 -1.68 -2.00
CA PHE A 30 -4.51 -3.07 -2.46
C PHE A 30 -4.47 -3.17 -3.99
N VAL A 31 -5.22 -2.31 -4.68
CA VAL A 31 -5.18 -2.21 -6.15
C VAL A 31 -3.81 -1.78 -6.65
N ALA A 32 -3.18 -0.80 -6.00
CA ALA A 32 -1.84 -0.33 -6.36
C ALA A 32 -0.78 -1.43 -6.16
N ILE A 33 -0.83 -2.16 -5.03
CA ILE A 33 0.05 -3.31 -4.76
C ILE A 33 -0.12 -4.37 -5.84
N PHE A 34 -1.37 -4.75 -6.11
CA PHE A 34 -1.67 -5.74 -7.13
C PHE A 34 -1.08 -5.32 -8.49
N TYR A 35 -1.34 -4.08 -8.92
CA TYR A 35 -0.85 -3.56 -10.19
C TYR A 35 0.69 -3.56 -10.28
N VAL A 36 1.36 -3.10 -9.22
CA VAL A 36 2.82 -3.08 -9.13
C VAL A 36 3.40 -4.48 -9.24
N VAL A 37 2.83 -5.46 -8.55
CA VAL A 37 3.34 -6.84 -8.55
C VAL A 37 3.08 -7.54 -9.87
N VAL A 38 1.90 -7.36 -10.48
CA VAL A 38 1.63 -7.91 -11.82
C VAL A 38 2.61 -7.36 -12.84
N THR A 39 2.82 -6.03 -12.85
CA THR A 39 3.71 -5.38 -13.81
C THR A 39 5.18 -5.76 -13.59
N ASP A 40 5.65 -5.84 -12.34
CA ASP A 40 7.01 -6.30 -12.03
C ASP A 40 7.22 -7.77 -12.42
N ALA A 41 6.28 -8.65 -12.10
CA ALA A 41 6.36 -10.08 -12.44
C ALA A 41 6.42 -10.28 -13.97
N HIS A 42 5.61 -9.54 -14.73
CA HIS A 42 5.66 -9.56 -16.19
C HIS A 42 6.95 -9.00 -16.75
N ALA A 43 7.45 -7.92 -16.17
CA ALA A 43 8.74 -7.35 -16.56
C ALA A 43 9.90 -8.34 -16.33
N ARG A 44 9.74 -9.32 -15.44
CA ARG A 44 10.69 -10.41 -15.19
C ARG A 44 10.42 -11.67 -16.00
N GLY A 45 9.43 -11.67 -16.89
CA GLY A 45 9.12 -12.79 -17.79
C GLY A 45 8.25 -13.88 -17.17
N LEU A 46 7.63 -13.65 -16.01
CA LEU A 46 6.63 -14.57 -15.47
C LEU A 46 5.36 -14.56 -16.32
N SER A 47 4.69 -15.72 -16.40
CA SER A 47 3.42 -15.82 -17.10
C SER A 47 2.30 -15.07 -16.37
N TYR A 48 1.31 -14.57 -17.13
CA TYR A 48 0.12 -13.89 -16.60
C TYR A 48 -0.52 -14.59 -15.37
N PRO A 49 -0.82 -15.89 -15.38
CA PRO A 49 -1.45 -16.53 -14.22
C PRO A 49 -0.57 -16.54 -12.96
N ILE A 50 0.74 -16.75 -13.09
CA ILE A 50 1.66 -16.75 -11.94
C ILE A 50 1.75 -15.34 -11.36
N ALA A 51 1.89 -14.33 -12.22
CA ALA A 51 1.92 -12.93 -11.81
C ALA A 51 0.67 -12.51 -11.05
N LEU A 52 -0.52 -12.96 -11.48
CA LEU A 52 -1.79 -12.68 -10.79
C LEU A 52 -1.82 -13.32 -9.39
N VAL A 53 -1.40 -14.58 -9.25
CA VAL A 53 -1.35 -15.25 -7.93
C VAL A 53 -0.40 -14.51 -6.99
N LEU A 54 0.80 -14.17 -7.45
CA LEU A 54 1.75 -13.40 -6.65
C LEU A 54 1.20 -12.03 -6.26
N ALA A 55 0.48 -11.36 -7.16
CA ALA A 55 -0.14 -10.07 -6.88
C ALA A 55 -1.28 -10.16 -5.86
N VAL A 56 -2.12 -11.19 -5.93
CA VAL A 56 -3.15 -11.45 -4.90
C VAL A 56 -2.51 -11.72 -3.55
N LEU A 57 -1.50 -12.60 -3.50
CA LEU A 57 -0.78 -12.92 -2.27
C LEU A 57 -0.11 -11.67 -1.68
N ALA A 58 0.50 -10.86 -2.53
CA ALA A 58 1.17 -9.63 -2.12
C ALA A 58 0.21 -8.56 -1.60
N ALA A 59 -0.99 -8.47 -2.19
CA ALA A 59 -2.01 -7.52 -1.77
C ALA A 59 -2.66 -7.96 -0.44
N ILE A 60 -3.09 -9.22 -0.32
CA ILE A 60 -3.91 -9.66 0.82
C ILE A 60 -3.06 -9.94 2.07
N LEU A 61 -1.85 -10.47 1.91
CA LEU A 61 -1.00 -10.78 3.05
C LEU A 61 -0.24 -9.51 3.48
N PRO A 62 -0.28 -9.11 4.77
CA PRO A 62 0.41 -7.91 5.25
C PRO A 62 1.90 -7.88 4.90
N MET A 63 2.54 -9.05 4.93
CA MET A 63 3.95 -9.23 4.57
C MET A 63 4.17 -9.74 3.14
N GLY A 64 3.10 -9.95 2.38
CA GLY A 64 3.16 -10.54 1.04
C GLY A 64 3.92 -9.68 0.06
N ILE A 65 3.69 -8.36 0.07
CA ILE A 65 4.43 -7.43 -0.79
C ILE A 65 5.93 -7.42 -0.44
N LEU A 66 6.27 -7.44 0.85
CA LEU A 66 7.66 -7.47 1.29
C LEU A 66 8.35 -8.77 0.87
N ALA A 67 7.68 -9.90 1.09
CA ALA A 67 8.16 -11.21 0.69
C ALA A 67 8.37 -11.28 -0.83
N TYR A 68 7.42 -10.75 -1.62
CA TYR A 68 7.56 -10.67 -3.07
C TYR A 68 8.84 -9.92 -3.46
N PHE A 69 9.08 -8.73 -2.90
CA PHE A 69 10.26 -7.94 -3.28
C PHE A 69 11.58 -8.52 -2.82
N VAL A 70 11.64 -9.10 -1.61
CA VAL A 70 12.84 -9.81 -1.14
C VAL A 70 13.17 -11.01 -2.03
N LEU A 71 12.15 -11.73 -2.50
CA LEU A 71 12.33 -12.88 -3.37
C LEU A 71 12.45 -12.51 -4.85
N SER A 72 12.12 -11.27 -5.22
CA SER A 72 12.06 -10.84 -6.62
C SER A 72 13.42 -10.89 -7.31
N ASP A 73 14.52 -10.73 -6.57
CA ASP A 73 15.87 -10.84 -7.10
C ASP A 73 16.19 -12.27 -7.60
N HIS A 74 15.54 -13.29 -7.03
CA HIS A 74 15.65 -14.67 -7.50
C HIS A 74 14.83 -14.97 -8.75
N LEU A 75 13.90 -14.08 -9.13
CA LEU A 75 13.09 -14.21 -10.34
C LEU A 75 13.84 -13.76 -11.61
N GLY A 76 15.06 -13.24 -11.46
CA GLY A 76 15.88 -12.73 -12.55
C GLY A 76 15.68 -11.23 -12.81
N PRO A 77 16.55 -10.63 -13.65
CA PRO A 77 16.53 -9.20 -13.91
C PRO A 77 15.27 -8.80 -14.68
N ARG A 78 14.81 -7.56 -14.44
CA ARG A 78 13.74 -6.97 -15.27
C ARG A 78 14.24 -6.78 -16.70
N GLN A 79 13.42 -7.21 -17.65
CA GLN A 79 13.63 -7.08 -19.09
C GLN A 79 13.16 -5.72 -19.62
N THR A 80 12.22 -5.08 -18.91
CA THR A 80 11.63 -3.79 -19.30
C THR A 80 11.88 -2.71 -18.26
N ALA A 81 12.16 -1.50 -18.75
CA ALA A 81 12.30 -0.32 -17.92
C ALA A 81 10.95 0.05 -17.26
N GLN A 82 11.03 0.58 -16.04
CA GLN A 82 9.85 0.92 -15.26
C GLN A 82 9.09 2.10 -15.86
N MET A 83 7.81 1.86 -16.20
CA MET A 83 6.93 2.86 -16.82
C MET A 83 6.50 3.97 -15.83
N ARG A 84 6.08 5.13 -16.35
CA ARG A 84 5.61 6.26 -15.52
C ARG A 84 4.39 5.89 -14.64
N ARG A 85 3.48 5.06 -15.16
CA ARG A 85 2.30 4.58 -14.40
C ARG A 85 2.70 3.64 -13.27
N GLU A 86 3.67 2.75 -13.49
CA GLU A 86 4.23 1.90 -12.43
C GLU A 86 4.86 2.75 -11.33
N ARG A 87 5.65 3.76 -11.68
CA ARG A 87 6.23 4.68 -10.69
C ARG A 87 5.17 5.44 -9.88
N ALA A 88 4.07 5.83 -10.52
CA ALA A 88 2.95 6.44 -9.80
C ALA A 88 2.29 5.46 -8.81
N ALA A 89 2.07 4.21 -9.22
CA ALA A 89 1.54 3.17 -8.33
C ALA A 89 2.48 2.88 -7.16
N TRP A 90 3.79 2.83 -7.42
CA TRP A 90 4.81 2.73 -6.38
C TRP A 90 4.83 3.91 -5.41
N THR A 91 4.59 5.11 -5.92
CA THR A 91 4.45 6.31 -5.07
C THR A 91 3.29 6.15 -4.11
N ILE A 92 2.14 5.64 -4.59
CA ILE A 92 0.97 5.35 -3.76
C ILE A 92 1.30 4.28 -2.72
N VAL A 93 1.88 3.14 -3.13
CA VAL A 93 2.25 2.05 -2.21
C VAL A 93 3.17 2.57 -1.10
N LEU A 94 4.23 3.29 -1.45
CA LEU A 94 5.19 3.81 -0.48
C LEU A 94 4.54 4.86 0.45
N ALA A 95 3.78 5.81 -0.11
CA ALA A 95 3.09 6.83 0.68
C ALA A 95 2.12 6.18 1.68
N SER A 96 1.35 5.20 1.23
CA SER A 96 0.37 4.47 2.04
C SER A 96 1.02 3.65 3.15
N VAL A 97 2.14 2.98 2.89
CA VAL A 97 2.87 2.23 3.93
C VAL A 97 3.37 3.19 5.01
N VAL A 98 3.98 4.32 4.62
CA VAL A 98 4.45 5.32 5.60
C VAL A 98 3.26 5.93 6.35
N ALA A 99 2.17 6.25 5.66
CA ALA A 99 0.97 6.80 6.27
C ALA A 99 0.32 5.84 7.27
N PHE A 100 0.29 4.55 6.95
CA PHE A 100 -0.18 3.51 7.85
C PHE A 100 0.67 3.43 9.11
N VAL A 101 2.01 3.44 8.97
CA VAL A 101 2.93 3.46 10.12
C VAL A 101 2.74 4.72 10.97
N LEU A 102 2.60 5.89 10.35
CA LEU A 102 2.36 7.15 11.07
C LEU A 102 1.02 7.14 11.81
N SER A 103 -0.06 6.70 11.17
CA SER A 103 -1.37 6.54 11.80
C SER A 103 -1.30 5.55 12.98
N ALA A 104 -0.65 4.40 12.80
CA ALA A 104 -0.50 3.41 13.86
C ALA A 104 0.35 3.88 15.06
N THR A 105 1.24 4.87 14.87
CA THR A 105 2.16 5.36 15.90
C THR A 105 1.71 6.65 16.57
N LEU A 106 1.01 7.52 15.84
CA LEU A 106 0.61 8.84 16.31
C LEU A 106 -0.87 8.92 16.72
N SER A 107 -1.72 8.06 16.16
CA SER A 107 -3.14 7.98 16.50
C SER A 107 -3.37 7.01 17.67
N PRO A 108 -4.48 7.15 18.41
CA PRO A 108 -4.91 6.13 19.37
C PRO A 108 -4.98 4.74 18.70
N PRO A 109 -4.74 3.64 19.45
CA PRO A 109 -4.80 2.28 18.92
C PRO A 109 -6.25 1.81 18.72
N ASP A 110 -7.00 2.56 17.91
CA ASP A 110 -8.38 2.25 17.53
C ASP A 110 -8.54 2.28 16.00
N PRO A 111 -9.16 1.24 15.39
CA PRO A 111 -9.20 1.13 13.93
C PRO A 111 -9.98 2.25 13.23
N PHE A 112 -10.99 2.83 13.87
CA PHE A 112 -11.87 3.81 13.24
C PHE A 112 -11.23 5.20 13.16
N THR A 113 -10.51 5.62 14.20
CA THR A 113 -9.71 6.84 14.21
C THR A 113 -8.53 6.70 13.27
N GLN A 114 -7.82 5.56 13.31
CA GLN A 114 -6.70 5.29 12.39
C GLN A 114 -7.14 5.36 10.92
N LEU A 115 -8.31 4.81 10.60
CA LEU A 115 -8.89 4.87 9.26
C LEU A 115 -9.36 6.29 8.89
N SER A 116 -9.89 7.04 9.86
CA SER A 116 -10.33 8.43 9.63
C SER A 116 -9.17 9.39 9.42
N GLU A 117 -8.03 9.15 10.06
CA GLU A 117 -6.82 9.97 9.97
C GLU A 117 -5.90 9.54 8.82
N TYR A 118 -6.03 8.30 8.34
CA TYR A 118 -5.25 7.77 7.22
C TYR A 118 -5.20 8.69 5.98
N PRO A 119 -6.30 9.30 5.50
CA PRO A 119 -6.25 10.24 4.38
C PRO A 119 -5.31 11.43 4.62
N LEU A 120 -5.27 11.95 5.86
CA LEU A 120 -4.42 13.09 6.22
C LEU A 120 -2.94 12.68 6.19
N PHE A 121 -2.60 11.54 6.81
CA PHE A 121 -1.24 11.01 6.78
C PHE A 121 -0.80 10.66 5.35
N LEU A 122 -1.69 10.07 4.54
CA LEU A 122 -1.41 9.76 3.14
C LEU A 122 -1.09 11.02 2.34
N LEU A 123 -1.88 12.08 2.50
CA LEU A 123 -1.63 13.36 1.84
C LEU A 123 -0.27 13.95 2.25
N ALA A 124 0.09 13.83 3.53
CA ALA A 124 1.36 14.32 4.06
C ALA A 124 2.58 13.52 3.55
N THR A 125 2.44 12.21 3.36
CA THR A 125 3.55 11.33 2.92
C THR A 125 3.72 11.27 1.40
N LEU A 126 2.68 11.61 0.63
CA LEU A 126 2.67 11.53 -0.83
C LEU A 126 3.81 12.31 -1.52
N PRO A 127 4.10 13.58 -1.13
CA PRO A 127 5.20 14.34 -1.72
C PRO A 127 6.55 13.67 -1.48
N PHE A 128 6.77 13.14 -0.28
CA PHE A 128 8.00 12.44 0.06
C PHE A 128 8.17 11.16 -0.76
N ALA A 129 7.11 10.34 -0.85
CA ALA A 129 7.12 9.14 -1.65
C ALA A 129 7.38 9.44 -3.14
N TYR A 130 6.79 10.53 -3.66
CA TYR A 130 7.01 10.96 -5.03
C TYR A 130 8.48 11.31 -5.28
N LEU A 131 9.12 12.05 -4.36
CA LEU A 131 10.54 12.39 -4.46
C LEU A 131 11.41 11.12 -4.45
N VAL A 132 11.14 10.19 -3.55
CA VAL A 132 11.89 8.93 -3.47
C VAL A 132 11.79 8.15 -4.78
N VAL A 133 10.58 7.98 -5.33
CA VAL A 133 10.34 7.14 -6.51
C VAL A 133 10.79 7.81 -7.82
N PHE A 134 10.56 9.11 -7.98
CA PHE A 134 10.83 9.81 -9.25
C PHE A 134 12.18 10.53 -9.30
N LYS A 135 12.67 11.04 -8.18
CA LYS A 135 13.90 11.85 -8.12
C LYS A 135 15.08 11.07 -7.57
N ASN A 136 14.83 9.96 -6.86
CA ASN A 136 15.82 9.10 -6.23
C ASN A 136 16.95 9.91 -5.51
N PRO A 137 16.62 10.84 -4.60
CA PRO A 137 17.59 11.73 -3.99
C PRO A 137 18.69 10.98 -3.21
N LEU A 138 18.39 9.77 -2.72
CA LEU A 138 19.32 8.93 -1.98
C LEU A 138 20.51 8.45 -2.82
N SER A 139 20.33 8.25 -4.14
CA SER A 139 21.45 7.90 -5.01
C SER A 139 22.42 9.06 -5.15
N ARG A 140 21.91 10.30 -5.25
CA ARG A 140 22.72 11.52 -5.30
C ARG A 140 23.51 11.75 -4.01
N LEU A 141 22.89 11.50 -2.85
CA LEU A 141 23.56 11.60 -1.55
C LEU A 141 24.68 10.56 -1.40
N LYS A 142 24.47 9.31 -1.84
CA LYS A 142 25.51 8.27 -1.83
C LYS A 142 26.71 8.62 -2.72
N THR A 143 26.49 9.34 -3.81
CA THR A 143 27.57 9.83 -4.68
C THR A 143 28.32 11.02 -4.06
N ALA A 144 27.63 11.87 -3.29
CA ALA A 144 28.23 13.05 -2.66
C ALA A 144 29.07 12.76 -1.40
N VAL A 145 28.86 11.60 -0.78
CA VAL A 145 29.56 11.17 0.45
C VAL A 145 30.75 10.24 0.14
N ARG A 146 30.96 9.89 -1.14
CA ARG A 146 32.15 9.19 -1.63
C ARG A 146 33.21 10.17 -2.09
#